data_AF-A0A381TRE6-F1
#
_entry.id   AF-A0A381TRE6-F1
#
_cell.length_a   1.000
_cell.length_b   1.000
_cell.length_c   1.000
_cell.angle_alpha   90.00
_cell.angle_beta   90.00
_cell.angle_gamma   90.00
#
_symmetry.space_group_name_H-M   'P 1'
#
loop_
_entity.id
_entity.type
_entity.pdbx_description
1 polymer ?
#
loop_
_entity_poly.entity_id
_entity_poly.type
_entity_poly.pdbx_seq_one_letter_code
_entity_poly.pdbx_strand_id
1 'polypeptide(L)'
;MIEVELLDKKIDIAVHALKDMPTEETEGLLTNCFLERNDPREILISRDNKHLKDLAPNSIIGTSSFRREFQLKNIRKDLICKLIRGNVDTRIKKLNDGLFDAIILSYAGIQSLGLENKISQTFSTSEMIPCAGQGVIALQCRDNDEEIIELLKSVNHTETHNCVKAERNVLKIIEGDCDTAVGVFANIDGNTINLEAELFSPDGKDRFYSKSSKTIDKASELGIEIGYLLKSSG
;
A
#
# COMPACT_ATOMS: atom_id res chain seq x y z
N MET A 1 -22.06 4.43 -4.69
CA MET A 1 -20.86 3.63 -4.35
C MET A 1 -20.81 2.47 -5.32
N ILE A 2 -19.63 2.05 -5.77
CA ILE A 2 -19.52 1.03 -6.83
C ILE A 2 -20.07 -0.32 -6.35
N GLU A 3 -19.99 -0.59 -5.05
CA GLU A 3 -20.56 -1.74 -4.36
C GLU A 3 -22.09 -1.81 -4.48
N VAL A 4 -22.77 -0.65 -4.42
CA VAL A 4 -24.24 -0.59 -4.61
C VAL A 4 -24.60 -0.97 -6.05
N GLU A 5 -23.80 -0.56 -7.03
CA GLU A 5 -24.04 -0.88 -8.43
C GLU A 5 -23.85 -2.38 -8.72
N LEU A 6 -22.92 -3.05 -8.01
CA LEU A 6 -22.77 -4.51 -8.03
C LEU A 6 -24.00 -5.22 -7.42
N LEU A 7 -24.45 -4.79 -6.24
CA LEU A 7 -25.60 -5.37 -5.54
C LEU A 7 -26.92 -5.17 -6.32
N ASP A 8 -27.09 -3.99 -6.93
CA ASP A 8 -28.22 -3.65 -7.79
C ASP A 8 -28.14 -4.33 -9.18
N LYS A 9 -27.09 -5.10 -9.47
CA LYS A 9 -26.85 -5.79 -10.75
C LYS A 9 -26.79 -4.85 -11.96
N LYS A 10 -26.30 -3.62 -11.76
CA LYS A 10 -26.05 -2.65 -12.85
C LYS A 10 -24.67 -2.86 -13.49
N ILE A 11 -23.74 -3.45 -12.74
CA ILE A 11 -22.43 -3.91 -13.19
C ILE A 11 -22.16 -5.31 -12.65
N ASP A 12 -21.26 -6.05 -13.30
CA ASP A 12 -20.91 -7.43 -12.90
C ASP A 12 -19.60 -7.51 -12.13
N ILE A 13 -18.67 -6.60 -12.44
CA ILE A 13 -17.35 -6.54 -11.84
C ILE A 13 -17.02 -5.08 -11.52
N ALA A 14 -16.49 -4.84 -10.32
CA ALA A 14 -15.88 -3.59 -9.92
C ALA A 14 -14.35 -3.74 -9.84
N VAL A 15 -13.62 -2.70 -10.25
CA VAL A 15 -12.15 -2.68 -10.29
C VAL A 15 -11.65 -1.67 -9.27
N HIS A 16 -10.78 -2.11 -8.36
CA HIS A 16 -10.29 -1.30 -7.26
C HIS A 16 -8.77 -1.33 -7.17
N ALA A 17 -8.17 -0.25 -6.69
CA ALA A 17 -6.85 -0.34 -6.10
C ALA A 17 -7.01 -0.94 -4.69
N LEU A 18 -6.39 -2.09 -4.43
CA LEU A 18 -6.65 -2.86 -3.22
C LEU A 18 -6.36 -2.07 -1.93
N LYS A 19 -5.32 -1.22 -1.95
CA LYS A 19 -4.94 -0.37 -0.80
C LYS A 19 -6.04 0.60 -0.36
N ASP A 20 -6.99 0.92 -1.24
CA ASP A 20 -8.08 1.86 -0.99
C ASP A 20 -9.36 1.11 -0.55
N MET A 21 -9.33 -0.23 -0.50
CA MET A 21 -10.44 -1.05 -0.04
C MET A 21 -10.35 -1.30 1.48
N PRO A 22 -11.48 -1.28 2.20
CA PRO A 22 -11.51 -1.65 3.62
C PRO A 22 -11.04 -3.11 3.82
N THR A 23 -10.62 -3.44 5.04
CA THR A 23 -10.29 -4.81 5.45
C THR A 23 -11.53 -5.70 5.54
N GLU A 24 -12.64 -5.13 6.02
CA GLU A 24 -13.94 -5.81 6.08
C GLU A 24 -14.60 -5.84 4.71
N GLU A 25 -15.13 -7.02 4.36
CA GLU A 25 -15.83 -7.24 3.10
C GLU A 25 -17.28 -6.77 3.21
N THR A 26 -17.84 -6.30 2.10
CA THR A 26 -19.25 -5.94 2.01
C THR A 26 -20.07 -7.21 1.84
N GLU A 27 -21.10 -7.40 2.68
CA GLU A 27 -22.01 -8.54 2.59
C GLU A 27 -22.61 -8.68 1.19
N GLY A 28 -22.63 -9.91 0.66
CA GLY A 28 -23.09 -10.20 -0.70
C GLY A 28 -22.06 -9.95 -1.81
N LEU A 29 -20.87 -9.42 -1.48
CA LEU A 29 -19.78 -9.18 -2.42
C LEU A 29 -18.53 -9.98 -2.06
N LEU A 30 -17.77 -10.36 -3.09
CA LEU A 30 -16.54 -11.13 -2.97
C LEU A 30 -15.38 -10.38 -3.61
N THR A 31 -14.27 -10.20 -2.88
CA THR A 31 -13.02 -9.63 -3.39
C THR A 31 -11.90 -10.65 -3.28
N ASN A 32 -11.85 -11.60 -4.23
CA ASN A 32 -10.94 -12.74 -4.17
C ASN A 32 -10.09 -12.92 -5.44
N CYS A 33 -10.17 -11.96 -6.37
CA CYS A 33 -9.39 -11.94 -7.59
C CYS A 33 -8.46 -10.73 -7.60
N PHE A 34 -7.17 -10.99 -7.73
CA PHE A 34 -6.11 -9.98 -7.75
C PHE A 34 -5.27 -10.16 -9.00
N LEU A 35 -5.07 -9.09 -9.76
CA LEU A 35 -4.18 -9.11 -10.91
C LEU A 35 -2.72 -9.17 -10.44
N GLU A 36 -1.80 -9.42 -11.38
CA GLU A 36 -0.37 -9.34 -11.12
C GLU A 36 -0.01 -7.98 -10.51
N ARG A 37 0.79 -8.01 -9.45
CA ARG A 37 1.12 -6.83 -8.65
C ARG A 37 2.06 -5.91 -9.43
N ASN A 38 1.64 -4.66 -9.62
CA ASN A 38 2.51 -3.60 -10.11
C ASN A 38 3.56 -3.22 -9.05
N ASP A 39 4.56 -2.44 -9.43
CA ASP A 39 5.65 -2.05 -8.53
C ASP A 39 5.12 -1.44 -7.21
N PRO A 40 5.36 -2.11 -6.06
CA PRO A 40 4.79 -1.72 -4.78
C PRO A 40 5.56 -0.58 -4.12
N ARG A 41 6.72 -0.17 -4.65
CA ARG A 41 7.65 0.75 -4.01
C ARG A 41 7.10 2.17 -3.88
N GLU A 42 7.64 2.90 -2.92
CA GLU A 42 7.45 4.35 -2.80
C GLU A 42 8.46 5.08 -3.68
N ILE A 43 8.09 6.25 -4.16
CA ILE A 43 8.96 7.14 -4.93
C ILE A 43 8.99 8.54 -4.33
N LEU A 44 10.09 9.25 -4.59
CA LEU A 44 10.28 10.67 -4.35
C LEU A 44 10.26 11.40 -5.69
N ILE A 45 9.50 12.50 -5.77
CA ILE A 45 9.64 13.50 -6.84
C ILE A 45 10.10 14.78 -6.16
N SER A 46 11.25 15.32 -6.55
CA SER A 46 11.78 16.58 -6.04
C SER A 46 11.98 17.60 -7.17
N ARG A 47 11.96 18.91 -6.85
CA ARG A 47 12.01 19.96 -7.87
C ARG A 47 13.28 19.92 -8.73
N ASP A 48 14.41 19.55 -8.13
CA ASP A 48 15.74 19.58 -8.77
C ASP A 48 16.26 18.17 -9.10
N ASN A 49 15.37 17.17 -9.16
CA ASN A 49 15.74 15.76 -9.34
C ASN A 49 16.78 15.24 -8.32
N LYS A 50 16.72 15.75 -7.10
CA LYS A 50 17.54 15.35 -5.96
C LYS A 50 16.98 14.09 -5.31
N HIS A 51 17.88 13.22 -4.87
CA HIS A 51 17.53 12.12 -3.98
C HIS A 51 17.25 12.65 -2.57
N LEU A 52 16.58 11.86 -1.75
CA LEU A 52 16.21 12.21 -0.38
C LEU A 52 17.42 12.67 0.43
N LYS A 53 18.60 12.07 0.24
CA LYS A 53 19.84 12.42 0.96
C LYS A 53 20.44 13.77 0.57
N ASP A 54 20.11 14.27 -0.63
CA ASP A 54 20.71 15.48 -1.21
C ASP A 54 19.81 16.72 -1.03
N LEU A 55 18.64 16.57 -0.43
CA LEU A 55 17.77 17.68 -0.04
C LEU A 55 18.42 18.53 1.06
N ALA A 56 18.16 19.85 1.06
CA ALA A 56 18.66 20.74 2.09
C ALA A 56 18.09 20.38 3.48
N PRO A 57 18.77 20.72 4.59
CA PRO A 57 18.21 20.56 5.92
C PRO A 57 16.85 21.25 6.05
N ASN A 58 15.90 20.64 6.77
CA ASN A 58 14.54 21.16 6.96
C ASN A 58 13.70 21.29 5.67
N SER A 59 14.05 20.55 4.60
CA SER A 59 13.25 20.50 3.38
C SER A 59 11.82 20.03 3.66
N ILE A 60 10.87 20.61 2.93
CA ILE A 60 9.43 20.36 3.09
C ILE A 60 9.00 19.21 2.17
N ILE A 61 8.55 18.11 2.76
CA ILE A 61 8.08 16.93 2.03
C ILE A 61 6.54 16.84 2.07
N GLY A 62 5.92 16.74 0.90
CA GLY A 62 4.47 16.59 0.76
C GLY A 62 4.03 15.14 0.88
N THR A 63 3.29 14.81 1.94
CA THR A 63 2.59 13.52 2.10
C THR A 63 1.35 13.70 2.98
N SER A 64 0.31 12.90 2.75
CA SER A 64 -0.87 12.82 3.61
C SER A 64 -0.95 11.52 4.40
N SER A 65 0.09 10.67 4.30
CA SER A 65 0.16 9.38 4.96
C SER A 65 1.10 9.48 6.16
N PHE A 66 0.57 9.22 7.36
CA PHE A 66 1.38 9.15 8.59
C PHE A 66 2.46 8.07 8.50
N ARG A 67 2.15 6.90 7.90
CA ARG A 67 3.17 5.88 7.59
C ARG A 67 4.37 6.47 6.86
N ARG A 68 4.14 7.13 5.72
CA ARG A 68 5.23 7.72 4.92
C ARG A 68 5.99 8.78 5.70
N GLU A 69 5.29 9.62 6.44
CA GLU A 69 5.90 10.65 7.28
C GLU A 69 6.82 10.05 8.34
N PHE A 70 6.35 9.06 9.10
CA PHE A 70 7.13 8.45 10.17
C PHE A 70 8.30 7.62 9.63
N GLN A 71 8.10 6.89 8.52
CA GLN A 71 9.18 6.23 7.79
C GLN A 71 10.26 7.23 7.32
N LEU A 72 9.86 8.35 6.72
CA LEU A 72 10.80 9.39 6.31
C LEU A 72 11.57 9.98 7.49
N LYS A 73 10.89 10.25 8.62
CA LYS A 73 11.53 10.76 9.84
C LYS A 73 12.52 9.78 10.45
N ASN A 74 12.31 8.47 10.29
CA ASN A 74 13.30 7.46 10.67
C ASN A 74 14.54 7.47 9.77
N ILE A 75 14.37 7.73 8.47
CA ILE A 75 15.49 7.86 7.52
C ILE A 75 16.24 9.17 7.74
N ARG A 76 15.51 10.28 7.90
CA ARG A 76 16.07 11.63 8.02
C ARG A 76 15.21 12.54 8.91
N LYS A 77 15.66 12.77 10.15
CA LYS A 77 14.87 13.42 11.23
C LYS A 77 14.62 14.92 11.03
N ASP A 78 15.44 15.61 10.25
CA ASP A 78 15.32 17.06 10.01
C ASP A 78 14.22 17.44 9.02
N LEU A 79 13.65 16.48 8.28
CA LEU A 79 12.64 16.77 7.26
C LEU A 79 11.33 17.28 7.87
N ILE A 80 10.72 18.27 7.22
CA ILE A 80 9.41 18.79 7.59
C ILE A 80 8.35 18.15 6.70
N CYS A 81 7.54 17.26 7.23
CA CYS A 81 6.41 16.71 6.48
C CYS A 81 5.19 17.64 6.58
N LYS A 82 4.56 17.93 5.44
CA LYS A 82 3.33 18.73 5.35
C LYS A 82 2.27 18.01 4.53
N LEU A 83 1.02 18.19 4.95
CA LEU A 83 -0.15 17.63 4.29
C LEU A 83 -0.25 18.09 2.83
N ILE A 84 -0.38 17.14 1.91
CA ILE A 84 -0.69 17.41 0.51
C ILE A 84 -1.95 16.63 0.08
N ARG A 85 -2.90 17.33 -0.54
CA ARG A 85 -4.16 16.74 -1.07
C ARG A 85 -4.30 17.02 -2.56
N GLY A 86 -5.13 16.23 -3.23
CA GLY A 86 -5.38 16.27 -4.67
C GLY A 86 -4.94 14.99 -5.38
N ASN A 87 -5.32 14.84 -6.63
CA ASN A 87 -4.81 13.79 -7.52
C ASN A 87 -3.31 14.01 -7.85
N VAL A 88 -2.69 13.06 -8.56
CA VAL A 88 -1.26 13.10 -8.89
C VAL A 88 -0.87 14.41 -9.59
N ASP A 89 -1.61 14.84 -10.61
CA ASP A 89 -1.32 16.07 -11.34
C ASP A 89 -1.35 17.31 -10.44
N THR A 90 -2.36 17.41 -9.57
CA THR A 90 -2.47 18.52 -8.62
C THR A 90 -1.30 18.53 -7.64
N ARG A 91 -0.85 17.34 -7.19
CA ARG A 91 0.29 17.22 -6.28
C ARG A 91 1.60 17.63 -6.96
N ILE A 92 1.83 17.19 -8.20
CA ILE A 92 3.00 17.59 -9.01
C ILE A 92 2.97 19.09 -9.30
N LYS A 93 1.79 19.66 -9.59
CA LYS A 93 1.65 21.11 -9.74
C LYS A 93 2.06 21.86 -8.48
N LYS A 94 1.57 21.44 -7.30
CA LYS A 94 1.95 22.04 -6.01
C LYS A 94 3.46 21.95 -5.72
N LEU A 95 4.11 20.87 -6.14
CA LEU A 95 5.56 20.74 -6.09
C LEU A 95 6.23 21.78 -7.00
N ASN A 96 5.80 21.90 -8.25
CA ASN A 96 6.35 22.84 -9.23
C ASN A 96 6.11 24.31 -8.83
N ASP A 97 4.98 24.60 -8.18
CA ASP A 97 4.64 25.93 -7.64
C ASP A 97 5.49 26.29 -6.39
N GLY A 98 6.38 25.39 -5.95
CA GLY A 98 7.32 25.65 -4.86
C GLY A 98 6.75 25.46 -3.45
N LEU A 99 5.53 24.91 -3.31
CA LEU A 99 4.91 24.68 -2.00
C LEU A 99 5.58 23.55 -1.21
N PHE A 100 6.28 22.66 -1.90
CA PHE A 100 7.05 21.55 -1.36
C PHE A 100 8.42 21.50 -2.05
N ASP A 101 9.42 20.95 -1.37
CA ASP A 101 10.73 20.66 -1.97
C ASP A 101 10.75 19.27 -2.62
N ALA A 102 9.96 18.34 -2.07
CA ALA A 102 9.68 17.05 -2.67
C ALA A 102 8.31 16.50 -2.24
N ILE A 103 7.81 15.48 -2.93
CA ILE A 103 6.58 14.75 -2.58
C ILE A 103 6.84 13.24 -2.64
N ILE A 104 6.10 12.47 -1.83
CA ILE A 104 6.10 11.00 -1.87
C ILE A 104 4.82 10.48 -2.52
N LEU A 105 4.97 9.56 -3.48
CA LEU A 105 3.87 8.88 -4.16
C LEU A 105 4.20 7.39 -4.31
N SER A 106 3.19 6.58 -4.63
CA SER A 106 3.39 5.17 -4.97
C SER A 106 3.90 5.03 -6.40
N TYR A 107 4.89 4.16 -6.65
CA TYR A 107 5.42 3.89 -7.99
C TYR A 107 4.31 3.49 -8.96
N ALA A 108 3.48 2.50 -8.60
CA ALA A 108 2.38 2.02 -9.43
C ALA A 108 1.48 3.15 -9.96
N GLY A 109 1.14 4.13 -9.12
CA GLY A 109 0.31 5.27 -9.52
C GLY A 109 0.99 6.22 -10.51
N ILE A 110 2.32 6.35 -10.46
CA ILE A 110 3.11 7.13 -11.43
C ILE A 110 3.25 6.36 -12.75
N GLN A 111 3.49 5.06 -12.67
CA GLN A 111 3.59 4.17 -13.83
C GLN A 111 2.28 4.12 -14.62
N SER A 112 1.13 3.98 -13.96
CA SER A 112 -0.19 3.99 -14.63
C SER A 112 -0.46 5.29 -15.41
N LEU A 113 0.22 6.38 -15.08
CA LEU A 113 0.07 7.68 -15.74
C LEU A 113 1.18 7.97 -16.78
N GLY A 114 2.16 7.08 -16.94
CA GLY A 114 3.30 7.32 -17.83
C GLY A 114 4.21 8.46 -17.39
N LEU A 115 4.32 8.70 -16.07
CA LEU A 115 5.05 9.83 -15.48
C LEU A 115 6.37 9.42 -14.81
N GLU A 116 6.91 8.24 -15.13
CA GLU A 116 8.12 7.68 -14.50
C GLU A 116 9.35 8.58 -14.69
N ASN A 117 9.38 9.37 -15.77
CA ASN A 117 10.44 10.35 -16.03
C ASN A 117 10.51 11.47 -14.98
N LYS A 118 9.52 11.60 -14.10
CA LYS A 118 9.51 12.55 -12.98
C LYS A 118 10.12 11.97 -11.71
N ILE A 119 10.36 10.65 -11.64
CA ILE A 119 10.86 10.00 -10.43
C ILE A 119 12.31 10.44 -10.16
N SER A 120 12.55 11.03 -9.00
CA SER A 120 13.89 11.41 -8.54
C SER A 120 14.58 10.31 -7.76
N GLN A 121 13.82 9.52 -7.01
CA GLN A 121 14.33 8.34 -6.30
C GLN A 121 13.22 7.32 -6.13
N THR A 122 13.57 6.04 -6.25
CA THR A 122 12.72 4.91 -5.86
C THR A 122 13.29 4.27 -4.60
N PHE A 123 12.48 4.12 -3.56
CA PHE A 123 12.89 3.47 -2.32
C PHE A 123 12.76 1.95 -2.46
N SER A 124 13.69 1.19 -1.88
CA SER A 124 13.47 -0.23 -1.68
C SER A 124 12.30 -0.47 -0.70
N THR A 125 11.66 -1.63 -0.79
CA THR A 125 10.54 -2.00 0.10
C THR A 125 10.96 -2.15 1.57
N SER A 126 12.26 -2.25 1.85
CA SER A 126 12.81 -2.23 3.22
C SER A 126 13.15 -0.82 3.72
N GLU A 127 13.46 0.13 2.82
CA GLU A 127 13.66 1.54 3.21
C GLU A 127 12.32 2.21 3.54
N MET A 128 11.30 1.96 2.72
CA MET A 128 9.94 2.42 2.96
C MET A 128 8.98 1.28 2.67
N ILE A 129 8.53 0.60 3.74
CA ILE A 129 7.57 -0.49 3.66
C ILE A 129 6.24 0.06 3.11
N PRO A 130 5.74 -0.44 1.96
CA PRO A 130 4.46 -0.05 1.40
C PRO A 130 3.29 -0.31 2.35
N CYS A 131 2.12 0.28 2.09
CA CYS A 131 0.89 -0.20 2.72
C CYS A 131 0.45 -1.53 2.10
N ALA A 132 -0.37 -2.29 2.86
CA ALA A 132 -0.95 -3.54 2.37
C ALA A 132 -1.68 -3.33 1.04
N GLY A 133 -1.47 -4.23 0.09
CA GLY A 133 -2.10 -4.20 -1.23
C GLY A 133 -1.61 -3.08 -2.15
N GLN A 134 -0.57 -2.31 -1.80
CA GLN A 134 -0.04 -1.30 -2.72
C GLN A 134 0.45 -1.97 -4.02
N GLY A 135 0.03 -1.40 -5.16
CA GLY A 135 0.34 -1.93 -6.50
C GLY A 135 -0.62 -3.02 -6.99
N VAL A 136 -1.55 -3.49 -6.15
CA VAL A 136 -2.51 -4.55 -6.51
C VAL A 136 -3.81 -3.94 -7.02
N ILE A 137 -4.28 -4.46 -8.16
CA ILE A 137 -5.64 -4.25 -8.65
C ILE A 137 -6.49 -5.44 -8.21
N ALA A 138 -7.60 -5.14 -7.53
CA ALA A 138 -8.57 -6.11 -7.06
C ALA A 138 -9.85 -6.05 -7.91
N LEU A 139 -10.39 -7.23 -8.21
CA LEU A 139 -11.66 -7.40 -8.90
C LEU A 139 -12.69 -7.89 -7.89
N GLN A 140 -13.76 -7.13 -7.71
CA GLN A 140 -14.88 -7.43 -6.82
C GLN A 140 -16.11 -7.80 -7.64
N CYS A 141 -16.83 -8.84 -7.22
CA CYS A 141 -18.07 -9.29 -7.84
C CYS A 141 -19.09 -9.68 -6.75
N ARG A 142 -20.27 -10.13 -7.14
CA ARG A 142 -21.25 -10.71 -6.21
C ARG A 142 -20.81 -12.12 -5.79
N ASP A 143 -21.01 -12.46 -4.51
CA ASP A 143 -20.57 -13.75 -3.96
C ASP A 143 -21.39 -14.96 -4.46
N ASN A 144 -22.55 -14.71 -5.05
CA ASN A 144 -23.46 -15.71 -5.59
C ASN A 144 -23.46 -15.80 -7.12
N ASP A 145 -22.54 -15.11 -7.80
CA ASP A 145 -22.45 -15.07 -9.26
C ASP A 145 -21.38 -16.06 -9.76
N GLU A 146 -21.75 -17.34 -9.83
CA GLU A 146 -20.82 -18.44 -10.15
C GLU A 146 -20.15 -18.28 -11.52
N GLU A 147 -20.84 -17.71 -12.51
CA GLU A 147 -20.30 -17.47 -13.84
C GLU A 147 -19.17 -16.44 -13.80
N ILE A 148 -19.39 -15.31 -13.13
CA ILE A 148 -18.38 -14.27 -12.96
C ILE A 148 -17.23 -14.77 -12.08
N ILE A 149 -17.51 -15.51 -11.00
CA ILE A 149 -16.47 -16.07 -10.13
C ILE A 149 -15.56 -17.02 -10.93
N GLU A 150 -16.12 -17.89 -11.77
CA GLU A 150 -15.33 -18.80 -12.60
C GLU A 150 -14.48 -18.05 -13.63
N LEU A 151 -15.04 -17.01 -14.26
CA LEU A 151 -14.30 -16.14 -15.16
C LEU A 151 -13.11 -15.48 -14.45
N LEU A 152 -13.33 -14.93 -13.25
CA LEU A 152 -12.30 -14.23 -12.49
C LEU A 152 -11.16 -15.14 -12.01
N LYS A 153 -11.39 -16.45 -11.83
CA LYS A 153 -10.31 -17.40 -11.51
C LYS A 153 -9.24 -17.44 -12.60
N SER A 154 -9.61 -17.27 -13.86
CA SER A 154 -8.68 -17.34 -15.00
C SER A 154 -7.67 -16.19 -15.06
N VAL A 155 -7.99 -15.06 -14.43
CA VAL A 155 -7.13 -13.85 -14.40
C VAL A 155 -6.51 -13.59 -13.02
N ASN A 156 -6.86 -14.39 -12.02
CA ASN A 156 -6.32 -14.24 -10.68
C ASN A 156 -4.85 -14.68 -10.64
N HIS A 157 -3.97 -13.78 -10.21
CA HIS A 157 -2.55 -14.06 -10.06
C HIS A 157 -2.25 -14.68 -8.70
N THR A 158 -1.94 -15.98 -8.68
CA THR A 158 -1.78 -16.80 -7.47
C THR A 158 -0.74 -16.24 -6.48
N GLU A 159 0.41 -15.75 -6.96
CA GLU A 159 1.43 -15.20 -6.06
C GLU A 159 0.96 -13.91 -5.39
N THR A 160 0.36 -13.00 -6.16
CA THR A 160 -0.21 -11.76 -5.62
C THR A 160 -1.31 -12.06 -4.62
N HIS A 161 -2.17 -13.03 -4.92
CA HIS A 161 -3.23 -13.46 -4.02
C HIS A 161 -2.68 -13.92 -2.66
N ASN A 162 -1.64 -14.75 -2.64
CA ASN A 162 -1.03 -15.22 -1.39
C ASN A 162 -0.37 -14.08 -0.60
N CYS A 163 0.35 -13.19 -1.28
CA CYS A 163 0.91 -11.98 -0.66
C CYS A 163 -0.19 -11.10 -0.04
N VAL A 164 -1.25 -10.82 -0.79
CA VAL A 164 -2.40 -10.03 -0.34
C VAL A 164 -3.06 -10.65 0.88
N LYS A 165 -3.24 -11.97 0.89
CA LYS A 165 -3.82 -12.70 2.02
C LYS A 165 -3.00 -12.49 3.31
N ALA A 166 -1.68 -12.61 3.21
CA ALA A 166 -0.78 -12.36 4.33
C ALA A 166 -0.86 -10.89 4.78
N GLU A 167 -0.78 -9.95 3.85
CA GLU A 167 -0.78 -8.50 4.14
C GLU A 167 -2.10 -8.03 4.79
N ARG A 168 -3.25 -8.46 4.25
CA ARG A 168 -4.57 -8.07 4.76
C ARG A 168 -4.87 -8.67 6.12
N ASN A 169 -4.38 -9.88 6.42
CA ASN A 169 -4.52 -10.46 7.75
C ASN A 169 -3.77 -9.65 8.82
N VAL A 170 -2.60 -9.09 8.50
CA VAL A 170 -1.90 -8.18 9.43
C VAL A 170 -2.80 -6.99 9.78
N LEU A 171 -3.36 -6.32 8.75
CA LEU A 171 -4.25 -5.17 8.97
C LEU A 171 -5.50 -5.55 9.77
N LYS A 172 -6.10 -6.71 9.47
CA LYS A 172 -7.29 -7.19 10.16
C LYS A 172 -7.04 -7.41 11.65
N ILE A 173 -5.89 -7.97 12.03
CA ILE A 173 -5.53 -8.19 13.44
C ILE A 173 -5.21 -6.87 14.16
N ILE A 174 -4.49 -5.96 13.50
CA ILE A 174 -4.15 -4.65 14.05
C ILE A 174 -5.40 -3.77 14.25
N GLU A 175 -6.51 -4.09 13.56
CA GLU A 175 -7.70 -3.23 13.49
C GLU A 175 -7.35 -1.84 12.95
N GLY A 176 -6.34 -1.78 12.08
CA GLY A 176 -5.88 -0.53 11.48
C GLY A 176 -6.88 0.02 10.47
N ASP A 177 -7.13 1.32 10.55
CA ASP A 177 -7.88 2.08 9.56
C ASP A 177 -6.94 2.83 8.58
N CYS A 178 -7.51 3.65 7.70
CA CYS A 178 -6.75 4.45 6.72
C CYS A 178 -5.79 5.47 7.36
N ASP A 179 -6.02 5.85 8.62
CA ASP A 179 -5.19 6.82 9.36
C ASP A 179 -4.12 6.13 10.21
N THR A 180 -4.22 4.81 10.39
CA THR A 180 -3.23 4.02 11.12
C THR A 180 -1.92 3.93 10.32
N ALA A 181 -0.81 4.33 10.95
CA ALA A 181 0.51 4.33 10.33
C ALA A 181 1.11 2.91 10.28
N VAL A 182 0.62 2.09 9.32
CA VAL A 182 1.04 0.68 9.16
C VAL A 182 1.66 0.43 7.80
N GLY A 183 2.91 -0.04 7.78
CA GLY A 183 3.54 -0.62 6.60
C GLY A 183 3.41 -2.15 6.62
N VAL A 184 2.99 -2.76 5.52
CA VAL A 184 2.89 -4.23 5.39
C VAL A 184 3.22 -4.63 3.96
N PHE A 185 4.21 -5.51 3.79
CA PHE A 185 4.61 -5.99 2.48
C PHE A 185 5.02 -7.46 2.51
N ALA A 186 4.41 -8.25 1.65
CA ALA A 186 4.77 -9.62 1.37
C ALA A 186 5.35 -9.77 -0.04
N ASN A 187 6.36 -10.64 -0.14
CA ASN A 187 6.87 -11.12 -1.42
C ASN A 187 7.06 -12.65 -1.37
N ILE A 188 7.15 -13.26 -2.54
CA ILE A 188 7.41 -14.68 -2.70
C ILE A 188 8.76 -14.86 -3.38
N ASP A 189 9.57 -15.77 -2.86
CA ASP A 189 10.81 -16.25 -3.45
C ASP A 189 10.81 -17.78 -3.42
N GLY A 190 10.67 -18.40 -4.59
CA GLY A 190 10.47 -19.84 -4.71
C GLY A 190 9.19 -20.31 -4.00
N ASN A 191 9.33 -21.18 -3.00
CA ASN A 191 8.22 -21.67 -2.17
C ASN A 191 8.09 -20.95 -0.82
N THR A 192 8.79 -19.82 -0.65
CA THR A 192 8.83 -19.06 0.60
C THR A 192 8.10 -17.74 0.41
N ILE A 193 7.14 -17.45 1.29
CA ILE A 193 6.56 -16.12 1.44
C ILE A 193 7.30 -15.40 2.57
N ASN A 194 7.83 -14.22 2.30
CA ASN A 194 8.40 -13.32 3.30
C ASN A 194 7.42 -12.19 3.55
N LEU A 195 7.20 -11.85 4.81
CA LEU A 195 6.33 -10.77 5.23
C LEU A 195 7.11 -9.84 6.16
N GLU A 196 7.06 -8.56 5.86
CA GLU A 196 7.65 -7.49 6.64
C GLU A 196 6.57 -6.47 6.97
N ALA A 197 6.46 -6.09 8.24
CA ALA A 197 5.44 -5.18 8.70
C ALA A 197 5.94 -4.28 9.82
N GLU A 198 5.35 -3.10 9.90
CA GLU A 198 5.59 -2.15 10.98
C GLU A 198 4.33 -1.38 11.34
N LEU A 199 4.26 -0.98 12.60
CA LEU A 199 3.22 -0.17 13.19
C LEU A 199 3.87 0.96 13.97
N PHE A 200 3.41 2.18 13.77
CA PHE A 200 3.82 3.33 14.58
C PHE A 200 2.74 3.70 15.60
N SER A 201 3.17 4.25 16.74
CA SER A 201 2.25 4.94 17.65
C SER A 201 1.57 6.12 16.93
N PRO A 202 0.37 6.56 17.38
CA PRO A 202 -0.33 7.69 16.76
C PRO A 202 0.50 8.99 16.68
N ASP A 203 1.44 9.19 17.60
CA ASP A 203 2.36 10.33 17.62
C ASP A 203 3.69 10.08 16.88
N GLY A 204 3.89 8.87 16.35
CA GLY A 204 5.07 8.46 15.59
C GLY A 204 6.35 8.30 16.40
N LYS A 205 6.27 8.29 17.74
CA LYS A 205 7.45 8.13 18.62
C LYS A 205 7.92 6.70 18.72
N ASP A 206 6.98 5.75 18.78
CA ASP A 206 7.27 4.34 18.89
C ASP A 206 7.09 3.66 17.54
N ARG A 207 7.98 2.71 17.25
CA ARG A 207 7.94 1.86 16.06
C ARG A 207 8.03 0.41 16.48
N PHE A 208 7.01 -0.35 16.15
CA PHE A 208 6.97 -1.81 16.26
C PHE A 208 7.23 -2.39 14.88
N TYR A 209 8.16 -3.34 14.79
CA TYR A 209 8.60 -3.91 13.53
C TYR A 209 8.72 -5.42 13.66
N SER A 210 8.24 -6.15 12.66
CA SER A 210 8.35 -7.59 12.59
C SER A 210 8.60 -8.05 11.16
N LYS A 211 9.42 -9.08 11.01
CA LYS A 211 9.73 -9.73 9.74
C LYS A 211 9.83 -11.23 9.96
N SER A 212 9.17 -12.00 9.12
CA SER A 212 9.20 -13.46 9.19
C SER A 212 8.93 -14.06 7.81
N SER A 213 9.15 -15.37 7.69
CA SER A 213 8.99 -16.11 6.45
C SER A 213 8.37 -17.47 6.74
N LYS A 214 7.51 -17.95 5.83
CA LYS A 214 6.94 -19.30 5.86
C LYS A 214 6.84 -19.88 4.46
N THR A 215 6.41 -21.13 4.35
CA THR A 215 5.97 -21.70 3.08
C THR A 215 4.70 -21.01 2.58
N ILE A 216 4.50 -20.93 1.26
CA ILE A 216 3.40 -20.16 0.65
C ILE A 216 2.01 -20.61 1.15
N ASP A 217 1.81 -21.91 1.40
CA ASP A 217 0.56 -22.48 1.92
C ASP A 217 0.18 -21.91 3.31
N LYS A 218 1.15 -21.34 4.03
CA LYS A 218 0.97 -20.70 5.33
C LYS A 218 0.88 -19.17 5.26
N ALA A 219 0.69 -18.58 4.08
CA ALA A 219 0.58 -17.12 3.92
C ALA A 219 -0.45 -16.48 4.87
N SER A 220 -1.60 -17.13 5.04
CA SER A 220 -2.64 -16.66 5.95
C SER A 220 -2.19 -16.64 7.41
N GLU A 221 -1.56 -17.74 7.86
CA GLU A 221 -1.05 -17.93 9.21
C GLU A 221 0.05 -16.91 9.53
N LEU A 222 0.99 -16.71 8.58
CA LEU A 222 2.07 -15.73 8.70
C LEU A 222 1.53 -14.31 8.94
N GLY A 223 0.50 -13.90 8.20
CA GLY A 223 -0.14 -12.59 8.38
C GLY A 223 -0.77 -12.41 9.76
N ILE A 224 -1.47 -13.44 10.25
CA ILE A 224 -2.12 -13.43 11.56
C ILE A 224 -1.07 -13.32 12.68
N GLU A 225 0.00 -14.11 12.62
CA GLU A 225 1.08 -14.10 13.60
C GLU A 225 1.78 -12.75 13.68
N ILE A 226 2.17 -12.18 12.53
CA ILE A 226 2.81 -10.87 12.50
C ILE A 226 1.86 -9.78 13.03
N GLY A 227 0.57 -9.85 12.69
CA GLY A 227 -0.43 -8.95 13.24
C GLY A 227 -0.47 -8.98 14.77
N TYR A 228 -0.49 -10.17 15.39
CA TYR A 228 -0.47 -10.31 16.85
C TYR A 228 0.84 -9.87 17.49
N LEU A 229 1.99 -10.15 16.85
CA LEU A 229 3.29 -9.67 17.33
C LEU A 229 3.34 -8.14 17.38
N LEU A 230 2.82 -7.46 16.36
CA LEU A 230 2.76 -5.99 16.34
C LEU A 230 1.79 -5.45 17.38
N LYS A 231 0.58 -6.04 17.50
CA LYS A 231 -0.44 -5.60 18.46
C LYS A 231 -0.06 -5.83 19.92
N SER A 232 0.69 -6.89 20.22
CA SER A 232 1.14 -7.19 21.59
C SER A 232 2.37 -6.37 22.03
N SER A 233 3.07 -5.75 21.08
CA SER A 233 4.26 -4.95 21.36
C SER A 233 3.93 -3.49 21.72
N GLY A 234 2.74 -3.00 21.35
CA GLY A 234 2.20 -1.67 21.68
C GLY A 234 1.06 -1.73 22.69
#